data_AF-A0A967X256-F1
#
_entry.id   AF-A0A967X256-F1
#
_cell.length_a   1.000
_cell.length_b   1.000
_cell.length_c   1.000
_cell.angle_alpha   90.00
_cell.angle_beta   90.00
_cell.angle_gamma   90.00
#
_symmetry.space_group_name_H-M   'P 1'
#
loop_
_entity.id
_entity.type
_entity.pdbx_description
1 polymer ?
#
loop_
_entity_poly.entity_id
_entity_poly.type
_entity_poly.pdbx_seq_one_letter_code
_entity_poly.pdbx_strand_id
1 'polypeptide(L)' 'TQAERSALTRETVIQAVVDCIVEEGINAATAARIAERSGVTWGAIVHQFGDKDSLLLAVVERSF' A
#
# COMPACT_ATOMS: atom_id res chain seq x y z
N THR A 1 -5.69 -19.60 4.14
CA THR A 1 -5.54 -19.95 2.70
C THR A 1 -4.63 -18.95 2.00
N GLN A 2 -4.26 -19.16 0.73
CA GLN A 2 -3.47 -18.17 -0.04
C GLN A 2 -4.21 -16.82 -0.17
N ALA A 3 -5.54 -16.87 -0.33
CA ALA A 3 -6.40 -15.69 -0.43
C ALA A 3 -6.40 -14.85 0.86
N GLU A 4 -6.47 -15.47 2.04
CA GLU A 4 -6.44 -14.74 3.32
C GLU A 4 -5.12 -14.00 3.53
N ARG A 5 -3.98 -14.61 3.19
CA ARG A 5 -2.67 -13.94 3.27
C ARG A 5 -2.60 -12.76 2.29
N SER A 6 -3.11 -12.96 1.08
CA SER A 6 -3.16 -11.94 0.04
C SER A 6 -4.02 -10.73 0.47
N ALA A 7 -5.17 -10.98 1.10
CA ALA A 7 -6.03 -9.94 1.66
C ALA A 7 -5.35 -9.19 2.82
N LEU A 8 -4.70 -9.92 3.73
CA LEU A 8 -3.97 -9.31 4.85
C LEU A 8 -2.83 -8.41 4.35
N THR A 9 -2.03 -8.88 3.41
CA THR A 9 -0.97 -8.08 2.77
C THR A 9 -1.54 -6.84 2.09
N ARG A 10 -2.69 -6.97 1.40
CA ARG A 10 -3.36 -5.83 0.75
C ARG A 10 -3.71 -4.74 1.78
N GLU A 11 -4.32 -5.12 2.89
CA GLU A 11 -4.71 -4.17 3.94
C GLU A 11 -3.48 -3.52 4.61
N THR A 12 -2.44 -4.30 4.91
CA THR A 12 -1.19 -3.76 5.48
C THR A 12 -0.57 -2.69 4.59
N VAL A 13 -0.55 -2.91 3.27
CA VAL A 13 0.01 -1.95 2.32
C VAL A 13 -0.87 -0.70 2.23
N ILE A 14 -2.20 -0.85 2.17
CA ILE A 14 -3.13 0.29 2.16
C ILE A 14 -2.94 1.15 3.40
N GLN A 15 -2.88 0.54 4.58
CA GLN A 15 -2.70 1.28 5.83
C GLN A 15 -1.35 2.00 5.87
N ALA A 16 -0.26 1.35 5.41
CA ALA A 16 1.04 2.00 5.33
C ALA A 16 1.04 3.24 4.41
N VAL A 17 0.30 3.21 3.30
CA VAL A 17 0.14 4.38 2.42
C VAL A 17 -0.63 5.49 3.13
N VAL A 18 -1.75 5.17 3.77
CA VAL A 18 -2.55 6.14 4.55
C VAL A 18 -1.68 6.80 5.61
N ASP A 19 -0.93 6.03 6.38
CA ASP A 19 -0.08 6.58 7.44
C ASP A 19 1.02 7.49 6.88
N CYS A 20 1.66 7.11 5.76
CA CYS A 20 2.62 7.99 5.09
C CYS A 20 1.98 9.33 4.70
N ILE A 21 0.78 9.31 4.16
CA ILE A 21 0.08 10.51 3.70
C ILE A 21 -0.34 11.38 4.89
N VAL A 22 -0.88 10.77 5.95
CA VAL A 22 -1.38 11.48 7.13
C VAL A 22 -0.24 12.10 7.94
N GLU A 23 0.88 11.39 8.08
CA GLU A 23 2.00 11.84 8.93
C GLU A 23 2.98 12.77 8.19
N GLU A 24 3.24 12.49 6.91
CA GLU A 24 4.36 13.10 6.17
C GLU A 24 3.89 13.80 4.87
N GLY A 25 2.59 13.72 4.54
CA GLY A 25 2.00 14.27 3.33
C GLY A 25 2.13 13.37 2.09
N ILE A 26 1.38 13.70 1.03
CA ILE A 26 1.29 12.85 -0.18
C ILE A 26 2.63 12.58 -0.87
N ASN A 27 3.58 13.51 -0.77
CA ASN A 27 4.90 13.37 -1.39
C ASN A 27 5.76 12.30 -0.70
N ALA A 28 5.49 11.99 0.57
CA ALA A 28 6.22 10.98 1.32
C ALA A 28 5.77 9.55 0.98
N ALA A 29 4.61 9.36 0.34
CA ALA A 29 4.12 8.08 -0.15
C ALA A 29 4.90 7.60 -1.39
N THR A 30 6.21 7.45 -1.25
CA THR A 30 7.11 6.90 -2.28
C THR A 30 7.13 5.38 -2.22
N ALA A 31 7.49 4.71 -3.32
CA ALA A 31 7.58 3.25 -3.35
C ALA A 31 8.50 2.69 -2.25
N ALA A 32 9.64 3.35 -2.00
CA ALA A 32 10.58 2.97 -0.95
C ALA A 32 9.96 3.11 0.44
N ARG A 33 9.33 4.25 0.74
CA ARG A 33 8.72 4.52 2.05
C ARG A 33 7.53 3.59 2.35
N ILE A 34 6.69 3.34 1.34
CA ILE A 34 5.56 2.41 1.46
C ILE A 34 6.06 0.98 1.72
N ALA A 35 7.08 0.53 0.97
CA ALA A 35 7.66 -0.79 1.17
C ALA A 35 8.29 -0.94 2.56
N GLU A 36 9.04 0.07 3.00
CA GLU A 36 9.63 0.13 4.34
C GLU A 36 8.55 0.04 5.43
N ARG A 37 7.53 0.90 5.37
CA ARG A 37 6.50 0.99 6.41
C ARG A 37 5.57 -0.23 6.43
N SER A 38 5.22 -0.78 5.28
CA SER A 38 4.37 -1.98 5.20
C SER A 38 5.11 -3.28 5.57
N GLY A 39 6.45 -3.28 5.54
CA GLY A 39 7.26 -4.50 5.65
C GLY A 39 7.11 -5.43 4.44
N VAL A 40 6.53 -4.95 3.33
CA VAL A 40 6.28 -5.70 2.10
C VAL A 40 7.20 -5.18 1.01
N THR A 41 7.79 -6.08 0.21
CA THR A 41 8.65 -5.67 -0.90
C THR A 41 7.83 -4.95 -1.98
N TRP A 42 8.46 -4.00 -2.67
CA TRP A 42 7.81 -3.30 -3.78
C TRP A 42 7.30 -4.26 -4.87
N GLY A 43 8.05 -5.33 -5.17
CA GLY A 43 7.62 -6.35 -6.14
C GLY A 43 6.33 -7.08 -5.72
N ALA A 44 6.16 -7.35 -4.42
CA ALA A 44 4.93 -7.94 -3.90
C ALA A 44 3.76 -6.94 -3.90
N ILE A 45 4.03 -5.66 -3.67
CA ILE A 45 3.03 -4.57 -3.81
C ILE A 45 2.57 -4.47 -5.27
N VAL A 46 3.49 -4.42 -6.22
CA VAL A 46 3.22 -4.40 -7.67
C VAL A 46 2.43 -5.64 -8.10
N HIS A 47 2.76 -6.83 -7.59
CA HIS A 47 1.97 -8.03 -7.85
C HIS A 47 0.52 -7.89 -7.38
N GLN A 48 0.29 -7.15 -6.29
CA GLN A 48 -1.02 -7.06 -5.65
C GLN A 48 -1.89 -5.90 -6.13
N PHE A 49 -1.27 -4.82 -6.62
CA PHE A 49 -1.95 -3.60 -7.03
C PHE A 49 -1.67 -3.20 -8.48
N GLY A 50 -0.65 -3.77 -9.13
CA GLY A 50 -0.21 -3.39 -10.48
C GLY A 50 0.86 -2.31 -10.42
N ASP A 51 0.48 -1.08 -10.09
CA ASP A 51 1.40 0.06 -10.03
C ASP A 51 1.06 1.02 -8.87
N LYS A 52 1.82 2.12 -8.77
CA LYS A 52 1.64 3.11 -7.72
C LYS A 52 0.27 3.80 -7.82
N ASP A 53 -0.18 4.11 -9.02
CA ASP A 53 -1.44 4.83 -9.22
C ASP A 53 -2.63 3.95 -8.84
N SER A 54 -2.59 2.67 -9.20
CA SER A 54 -3.58 1.66 -8.82
C SER A 54 -3.58 1.39 -7.30
N LEU A 55 -2.42 1.44 -6.65
CA LEU A 55 -2.33 1.40 -5.20
C LEU A 55 -2.99 2.63 -4.56
N LEU A 56 -2.71 3.83 -5.06
CA LEU A 56 -3.32 5.06 -4.57
C LEU A 56 -4.85 5.06 -4.79
N LEU A 57 -5.31 4.54 -5.93
CA LEU A 57 -6.73 4.35 -6.19
C LEU A 57 -7.36 3.40 -5.16
N ALA A 58 -6.73 2.25 -4.87
CA ALA A 58 -7.22 1.31 -3.87
C ALA A 58 -7.31 1.92 -2.46
N VAL A 59 -6.39 2.83 -2.12
CA VAL A 59 -6.42 3.59 -0.86
C VAL A 59 -7.60 4.55 -0.82
N VAL A 60 -7.87 5.25 -1.92
CA VAL A 60 -9.02 6.14 -2.08
C VAL A 60 -10.32 5.33 -1.97
N GLU A 61 -10.45 4.24 -2.71
CA GLU A 61 -11.64 3.36 -2.69
C GLU A 61 -11.93 2.76 -1.31
N ARG A 62 -10.90 2.49 -0.50
CA ARG A 62 -11.06 2.00 0.87
C ARG A 62 -11.49 3.09 1.86
N SER A 63 -11.26 4.36 1.54
CA SER A 63 -11.51 5.50 2.44
C SER A 63 -12.91 6.10 2.29
N PHE A 64 -13.70 5.64 1.30
CA PHE A 64 -15.07 6.06 1.02
C PHE A 64 -16.03 4.86 1.11
#